data_AF-A0A250ISC4-F1
#
_entry.id   AF-A0A250ISC4-F1
#
_cell.length_a   1.000
_cell.length_b   1.000
_cell.length_c   1.000
_cell.angle_alpha   90.00
_cell.angle_beta   90.00
_cell.angle_gamma   90.00
#
_symmetry.space_group_name_H-M   'P 1'
#
loop_
_entity.id
_entity.type
_entity.pdbx_description
1 polymer ?
#
loop_
_entity_poly.entity_id
_entity_poly.type
_entity_poly.pdbx_seq_one_letter_code
_entity_poly.pdbx_strand_id
1 'polypeptide(L)'
;MSLTIPPNSVTLPRVTKSSTTEPETQTPPPPPPKLTKELETVKDDYQQALENQKQWLIKYGAPKEQIEALDKAIEQHQESVLDLNNARNSQNNVVALEQKDAGGWNSEAPVLQQEGNSDCGETVAAMFKGAKEGREKVEGERGQGVINDFKSRFTKGDGTTPAEMADMLTSEGLEVKHSTKGLERNVMDEALRNGDKAAVMLDSKISGSPDDASGSPHWVLIDGMDNQGRYLVKDPSNGSSYYAKPEDLANAIDTNQSKSHSGGVLIVGNPDVPTDLAGKNRDNAETLGDKPGKGWGWKNNSQESSDG
;
A
#
# COMPACT_ATOMS: atom_id res chain seq x y z
N MET A 1 52.52 46.87 -8.39
CA MET A 1 51.42 45.93 -8.69
C MET A 1 52.04 44.57 -8.95
N SER A 2 51.45 43.53 -8.35
CA SER A 2 51.79 42.09 -8.42
C SER A 2 53.16 41.67 -7.88
N LEU A 3 53.14 41.20 -6.62
CA LEU A 3 54.21 40.41 -6.00
C LEU A 3 53.77 38.94 -5.97
N THR A 4 54.48 38.12 -6.74
CA THR A 4 54.47 36.66 -6.66
C THR A 4 55.39 36.22 -5.52
N ILE A 5 54.92 35.36 -4.62
CA ILE A 5 55.74 34.70 -3.58
C ILE A 5 55.42 33.19 -3.61
N PRO A 6 56.42 32.31 -3.77
CA PRO A 6 56.27 30.87 -3.62
C PRO A 6 56.87 30.39 -2.26
N PRO A 7 56.97 29.07 -2.02
CA PRO A 7 56.28 28.33 -0.98
C PRO A 7 57.06 28.27 0.35
N ASN A 8 56.40 27.90 1.46
CA ASN A 8 57.14 27.37 2.63
C ASN A 8 56.34 26.35 3.44
N SER A 9 57.00 25.21 3.62
CA SER A 9 56.67 24.03 4.41
C SER A 9 56.89 24.27 5.90
N VAL A 10 56.03 23.74 6.79
CA VAL A 10 56.37 23.37 8.18
C VAL A 10 55.39 22.28 8.64
N THR A 11 55.75 21.00 8.64
CA THR A 11 56.35 20.20 9.75
C THR A 11 55.51 20.13 11.03
N LEU A 12 54.92 18.95 11.28
CA LEU A 12 54.27 18.54 12.53
C LEU A 12 55.28 18.37 13.68
N PRO A 13 54.92 18.74 14.92
CA PRO A 13 55.51 18.13 16.10
C PRO A 13 54.51 17.23 16.84
N ARG A 14 54.98 16.00 17.02
CA ARG A 14 54.50 14.93 17.89
C ARG A 14 54.77 15.27 19.37
N VAL A 15 53.77 15.21 20.27
CA VAL A 15 54.02 15.07 21.72
C VAL A 15 52.92 14.23 22.41
N THR A 16 53.37 13.03 22.80
CA THR A 16 53.07 12.18 23.98
C THR A 16 51.64 11.80 24.41
N LYS A 17 51.43 10.48 24.42
CA LYS A 17 50.54 9.76 25.33
C LYS A 17 51.08 9.81 26.76
N SER A 18 50.20 10.08 27.73
CA SER A 18 50.00 9.28 28.95
C SER A 18 48.89 9.89 29.80
N SER A 19 47.80 9.15 29.99
CA SER A 19 47.30 8.78 31.32
C SER A 19 45.96 8.04 31.20
N THR A 20 45.95 6.89 31.87
CA THR A 20 44.87 5.94 32.10
C THR A 20 43.73 6.52 32.94
N THR A 21 42.47 6.35 32.51
CA THR A 21 41.33 6.17 33.43
C THR A 21 40.18 5.43 32.72
N GLU A 22 39.79 4.28 33.30
CA GLU A 22 38.54 3.50 33.25
C GLU A 22 37.94 2.93 31.93
N PRO A 23 37.41 1.69 31.96
CA PRO A 23 36.67 1.10 30.85
C PRO A 23 35.22 1.60 30.86
N GLU A 24 34.89 2.54 29.98
CA GLU A 24 33.49 2.72 29.60
C GLU A 24 33.03 1.45 28.90
N THR A 25 32.17 0.72 29.59
CA THR A 25 31.38 -0.36 29.02
C THR A 25 30.54 0.30 27.95
N GLN A 26 30.91 0.14 26.68
CA GLN A 26 30.09 0.58 25.55
C GLN A 26 28.80 -0.22 25.63
N THR A 27 27.77 0.37 26.22
CA THR A 27 26.41 -0.10 26.07
C THR A 27 26.14 -0.09 24.58
N PRO A 28 25.76 -1.23 23.95
CA PRO A 28 25.37 -1.22 22.55
C PRO A 28 24.26 -0.18 22.37
N PRO A 29 24.25 0.55 21.24
CA PRO A 29 23.14 1.43 20.94
C PRO A 29 21.83 0.65 21.09
N PRO A 30 20.79 1.24 21.70
CA PRO A 30 19.53 0.54 21.88
C PRO A 30 19.09 -0.01 20.51
N PRO A 31 18.63 -1.28 20.44
CA PRO A 31 18.12 -1.82 19.20
C PRO A 31 17.08 -0.84 18.64
N PRO A 32 17.01 -0.64 17.32
CA PRO A 32 15.99 0.20 16.72
C PRO A 32 14.63 -0.25 17.29
N PRO A 33 13.76 0.69 17.68
CA PRO A 33 12.49 0.36 18.29
C PRO A 33 11.80 -0.66 17.38
N LYS A 34 11.48 -1.83 17.95
CA LYS A 34 10.63 -2.80 17.26
C LYS A 34 9.37 -2.04 16.90
N LEU A 35 9.04 -1.99 15.61
CA LEU A 35 7.72 -1.54 15.16
C LEU A 35 6.71 -2.49 15.82
N THR A 36 6.21 -2.09 16.98
CA THR A 36 5.05 -2.72 17.59
C THR A 36 3.87 -2.48 16.65
N LYS A 37 2.92 -3.42 16.64
CA LYS A 37 1.64 -3.38 15.90
C LYS A 37 0.79 -2.11 16.12
N GLU A 38 1.31 -1.11 16.82
CA GLU A 38 0.63 0.12 17.24
C GLU A 38 0.49 1.15 16.11
N LEU A 39 1.14 0.98 14.95
CA LEU A 39 1.00 1.94 13.85
C LEU A 39 -0.14 1.65 12.88
N GLU A 40 -0.86 0.53 13.04
CA GLU A 40 -1.93 0.14 12.12
C GLU A 40 -3.35 0.49 12.62
N THR A 41 -3.52 0.84 13.91
CA THR A 41 -4.83 1.25 14.47
C THR A 41 -4.77 2.09 15.76
N VAL A 42 -3.68 2.80 16.06
CA VAL A 42 -3.69 3.71 17.22
C VAL A 42 -4.45 4.98 16.85
N LYS A 43 -5.64 5.14 17.43
CA LYS A 43 -6.21 6.47 17.65
C LYS A 43 -5.17 7.26 18.43
N ASP A 44 -4.60 8.29 17.82
CA ASP A 44 -3.70 9.16 18.56
C ASP A 44 -4.49 9.94 19.63
N ASP A 45 -3.78 10.47 20.63
CA ASP A 45 -4.39 11.21 21.75
C ASP A 45 -5.26 12.38 21.26
N TYR A 46 -4.96 12.92 20.08
CA TYR A 46 -5.71 14.01 19.46
C TYR A 46 -7.06 13.53 18.90
N GLN A 47 -7.08 12.43 18.13
CA GLN A 47 -8.32 11.82 17.65
C GLN A 47 -9.22 11.38 18.81
N GLN A 48 -8.64 10.83 19.88
CA GLN A 48 -9.40 10.48 21.08
C GLN A 48 -9.97 11.72 21.78
N ALA A 49 -9.24 12.84 21.80
CA ALA A 49 -9.73 14.10 22.35
C ALA A 49 -10.91 14.66 21.53
N LEU A 50 -10.84 14.62 20.20
CA LEU A 50 -11.95 15.03 19.32
C LEU A 50 -13.19 14.14 19.53
N GLU A 51 -13.01 12.83 19.63
CA GLU A 51 -14.13 11.91 19.88
C GLU A 51 -14.74 12.14 21.28
N ASN A 52 -13.92 12.35 22.31
CA ASN A 52 -14.40 12.69 23.64
C ASN A 52 -15.17 14.02 23.64
N GLN A 53 -14.71 15.01 22.87
CA GLN A 53 -15.41 16.28 22.68
C GLN A 53 -16.76 16.08 21.98
N LYS A 54 -16.83 15.21 20.97
CA LYS A 54 -18.07 14.86 20.28
C LYS A 54 -19.07 14.22 21.24
N GLN A 55 -18.64 13.23 22.01
CA GLN A 55 -19.48 12.57 23.01
C GLN A 55 -19.99 13.58 24.07
N TRP A 56 -19.15 14.53 24.47
CA TRP A 56 -19.55 15.62 25.36
C TRP A 56 -20.62 16.51 24.71
N LEU A 57 -20.43 16.95 23.47
CA LEU A 57 -21.39 17.80 22.75
C LEU A 57 -22.75 17.11 22.57
N ILE A 58 -22.76 15.81 22.24
CA ILE A 58 -23.98 15.00 22.15
C ILE A 58 -24.67 14.95 23.52
N LYS A 59 -23.92 14.64 24.58
CA LYS A 59 -24.46 14.51 25.95
C LYS A 59 -25.11 15.79 26.47
N TYR A 60 -24.58 16.95 26.11
CA TYR A 60 -25.05 18.25 26.60
C TYR A 60 -25.92 19.02 25.59
N GLY A 61 -26.37 18.36 24.52
CA GLY A 61 -27.37 18.92 23.59
C GLY A 61 -26.84 20.08 22.73
N ALA A 62 -25.58 20.01 22.30
CA ALA A 62 -25.02 20.99 21.39
C ALA A 62 -25.77 21.02 20.03
N PRO A 63 -25.74 22.16 19.32
CA PRO A 63 -26.32 22.26 17.97
C PRO A 63 -25.73 21.21 17.01
N LYS A 64 -26.56 20.70 16.10
CA LYS A 64 -26.18 19.66 15.13
C LYS A 64 -25.00 20.09 14.27
N GLU A 65 -24.94 21.37 13.91
CA GLU A 65 -23.87 21.95 13.10
C GLU A 65 -22.49 21.83 13.78
N GLN A 66 -22.44 21.89 15.12
CA GLN A 66 -21.18 21.73 15.86
C GLN A 66 -20.73 20.26 15.89
N ILE A 67 -21.68 19.33 15.97
CA ILE A 67 -21.39 17.89 15.91
C ILE A 67 -20.89 17.53 14.51
N GLU A 68 -21.56 18.01 13.45
CA GLU A 68 -21.15 17.79 12.06
C GLU A 68 -19.79 18.42 11.73
N ALA A 69 -19.48 19.60 12.27
CA ALA A 69 -18.17 20.22 12.10
C ALA A 69 -17.05 19.39 12.76
N LEU A 70 -17.35 18.79 13.91
CA LEU A 70 -16.41 17.93 14.62
C LEU A 70 -16.23 16.58 13.92
N ASP A 71 -17.30 16.01 13.34
CA ASP A 71 -17.22 14.82 12.48
C ASP A 71 -16.28 15.04 11.31
N LYS A 72 -16.43 16.17 10.60
CA LYS A 72 -15.52 16.56 9.51
C LYS A 72 -14.08 16.74 9.98
N ALA A 73 -13.88 17.30 11.16
CA ALA A 73 -12.53 17.49 11.71
C ALA A 73 -11.87 16.14 12.08
N ILE A 74 -12.64 15.18 12.62
CA ILE A 74 -12.17 13.82 12.91
C ILE A 74 -11.78 13.11 11.61
N GLU A 75 -12.65 13.19 10.58
CA GLU A 75 -12.39 12.59 9.27
C GLU A 75 -11.12 13.20 8.65
N GLN A 76 -11.02 14.52 8.54
CA GLN A 76 -9.84 15.21 8.00
C GLN A 76 -8.54 14.84 8.75
N HIS A 77 -8.60 14.69 10.07
CA HIS A 77 -7.44 14.26 10.85
C HIS A 77 -7.02 12.83 10.50
N GLN A 78 -7.98 11.89 10.43
CA GLN A 78 -7.72 10.51 10.03
C GLN A 78 -7.10 10.44 8.64
N GLU A 79 -7.63 11.19 7.68
CA GLU A 79 -7.10 11.28 6.32
C GLU A 79 -5.66 11.78 6.32
N SER A 80 -5.37 12.85 7.07
CA SER A 80 -4.01 13.38 7.16
C SER A 80 -3.03 12.39 7.77
N VAL A 81 -3.44 11.61 8.77
CA VAL A 81 -2.59 10.59 9.40
C VAL A 81 -2.32 9.44 8.42
N LEU A 82 -3.34 8.99 7.68
CA LEU A 82 -3.20 7.98 6.63
C LEU A 82 -2.24 8.45 5.53
N ASP A 83 -2.40 9.68 5.03
CA ASP A 83 -1.52 10.25 4.01
C ASP A 83 -0.07 10.34 4.48
N LEU A 84 0.16 10.76 5.73
CA LEU A 84 1.51 10.78 6.32
C LEU A 84 2.11 9.38 6.42
N ASN A 85 1.33 8.38 6.86
CA ASN A 85 1.80 7.00 6.94
C ASN A 85 2.12 6.44 5.54
N ASN A 86 1.26 6.71 4.56
CA ASN A 86 1.45 6.32 3.17
C ASN A 86 2.71 6.97 2.57
N ALA A 87 2.91 8.26 2.82
CA ALA A 87 4.12 8.97 2.40
C ALA A 87 5.38 8.39 3.05
N ARG A 88 5.34 8.08 4.35
CA ARG A 88 6.45 7.41 5.06
C ARG A 88 6.77 6.05 4.44
N ASN A 89 5.74 5.25 4.15
CA ASN A 89 5.96 3.92 3.60
C ASN A 89 6.50 3.96 2.17
N SER A 90 6.04 4.91 1.35
CA SER A 90 6.61 5.25 0.04
C SER A 90 8.10 5.64 0.15
N GLN A 91 8.48 6.50 1.10
CA GLN A 91 9.89 6.86 1.33
C GLN A 91 10.78 5.67 1.70
N ASN A 92 10.21 4.64 2.35
CA ASN A 92 10.94 3.43 2.72
C ASN A 92 10.96 2.37 1.60
N ASN A 93 10.28 2.61 0.47
CA ASN A 93 10.26 1.68 -0.65
C ASN A 93 11.56 1.83 -1.43
N VAL A 94 12.55 1.01 -1.07
CA VAL A 94 13.89 1.12 -1.65
C VAL A 94 13.94 0.68 -3.11
N VAL A 95 12.88 0.07 -3.63
CA VAL A 95 12.78 -0.40 -5.01
C VAL A 95 11.95 0.56 -5.88
N ALA A 96 11.03 1.34 -5.32
CA ALA A 96 10.19 2.28 -6.10
C ALA A 96 10.98 3.30 -6.92
N LEU A 97 12.08 3.83 -6.38
CA LEU A 97 12.90 4.82 -7.08
C LEU A 97 13.57 4.23 -8.33
N GLU A 98 13.94 2.95 -8.29
CA GLU A 98 14.51 2.23 -9.44
C GLU A 98 13.41 1.77 -10.42
N GLN A 99 12.20 1.51 -9.91
CA GLN A 99 11.07 1.05 -10.72
C GLN A 99 10.55 2.08 -11.71
N LYS A 100 10.58 3.37 -11.37
CA LYS A 100 10.08 4.42 -12.27
C LYS A 100 10.81 4.38 -13.62
N ASP A 101 12.13 4.34 -13.57
CA ASP A 101 12.97 4.37 -14.76
C ASP A 101 13.09 2.98 -15.41
N ALA A 102 13.21 1.90 -14.62
CA ALA A 102 13.35 0.54 -15.15
C ALA A 102 12.04 -0.02 -15.74
N GLY A 103 10.91 0.25 -15.08
CA GLY A 103 9.58 -0.25 -15.47
C GLY A 103 8.79 0.69 -16.39
N GLY A 104 9.31 1.89 -16.69
CA GLY A 104 8.65 2.86 -17.54
C GLY A 104 7.37 3.45 -16.95
N TRP A 105 7.30 3.61 -15.61
CA TRP A 105 6.16 4.20 -14.93
C TRP A 105 6.28 5.73 -14.85
N ASN A 106 5.15 6.44 -14.82
CA ASN A 106 5.17 7.89 -14.64
C ASN A 106 5.29 8.27 -13.15
N SER A 107 4.81 7.43 -12.24
CA SER A 107 4.95 7.60 -10.79
C SER A 107 4.91 6.26 -10.06
N GLU A 108 5.18 6.29 -8.75
CA GLU A 108 4.68 5.24 -7.86
C GLU A 108 3.16 5.14 -7.97
N ALA A 109 2.59 3.96 -7.69
CA ALA A 109 1.15 3.83 -7.61
C ALA A 109 0.60 4.75 -6.50
N PRO A 110 -0.53 5.46 -6.69
CA PRO A 110 -1.18 6.12 -5.57
C PRO A 110 -1.78 5.08 -4.61
N VAL A 111 -2.05 5.49 -3.37
CA VAL A 111 -2.86 4.69 -2.44
C VAL A 111 -4.29 5.22 -2.54
N LEU A 112 -5.20 4.42 -3.09
CA LEU A 112 -6.61 4.74 -3.25
C LEU A 112 -7.45 3.88 -2.30
N GLN A 113 -8.61 4.39 -1.89
CA GLN A 113 -9.55 3.69 -1.02
C GLN A 113 -10.78 3.28 -1.81
N GLN A 114 -11.25 2.04 -1.64
CA GLN A 114 -12.52 1.61 -2.16
C GLN A 114 -13.67 2.20 -1.32
N GLU A 115 -14.75 2.63 -1.96
CA GLU A 115 -15.95 3.08 -1.24
C GLU A 115 -17.00 1.98 -1.02
N GLY A 116 -17.12 1.04 -1.97
CA GLY A 116 -18.00 -0.11 -1.87
C GLY A 116 -17.26 -1.37 -1.41
N ASN A 117 -17.97 -2.31 -0.78
CA ASN A 117 -17.39 -3.58 -0.31
C ASN A 117 -16.87 -4.48 -1.45
N SER A 118 -17.32 -4.30 -2.69
CA SER A 118 -16.88 -5.12 -3.83
C SER A 118 -15.77 -4.49 -4.67
N ASP A 119 -15.41 -3.23 -4.45
CA ASP A 119 -14.68 -2.43 -5.46
C ASP A 119 -13.14 -2.51 -5.32
N CYS A 120 -12.62 -3.51 -4.60
CA CYS A 120 -11.18 -3.64 -4.33
C CYS A 120 -10.36 -3.84 -5.61
N GLY A 121 -10.86 -4.61 -6.58
CA GLY A 121 -10.14 -4.89 -7.82
C GLY A 121 -10.11 -3.68 -8.76
N GLU A 122 -11.24 -3.00 -8.91
CA GLU A 122 -11.33 -1.74 -9.65
C GLU A 122 -10.42 -0.66 -9.05
N THR A 123 -10.32 -0.63 -7.72
CA THR A 123 -9.42 0.29 -7.02
C THR A 123 -7.95 -0.04 -7.29
N VAL A 124 -7.56 -1.33 -7.28
CA VAL A 124 -6.21 -1.76 -7.68
C VAL A 124 -5.92 -1.38 -9.13
N ALA A 125 -6.86 -1.60 -10.07
CA ALA A 125 -6.69 -1.18 -11.47
C ALA A 125 -6.51 0.34 -11.60
N ALA A 126 -7.24 1.14 -10.82
CA ALA A 126 -7.05 2.59 -10.77
C ALA A 126 -5.67 2.99 -10.20
N MET A 127 -5.14 2.26 -9.22
CA MET A 127 -3.77 2.48 -8.73
C MET A 127 -2.72 2.19 -9.82
N PHE A 128 -2.91 1.13 -10.62
CA PHE A 128 -2.07 0.83 -11.78
C PHE A 128 -2.14 1.92 -12.86
N LYS A 129 -3.34 2.42 -13.17
CA LYS A 129 -3.51 3.58 -14.05
C LYS A 129 -2.75 4.79 -13.54
N GLY A 130 -2.85 5.08 -12.24
CA GLY A 130 -2.10 6.16 -11.60
C GLY A 130 -0.58 5.99 -11.71
N ALA A 131 -0.05 4.78 -11.50
CA ALA A 131 1.38 4.52 -11.70
C ALA A 131 1.80 4.77 -13.16
N LYS A 132 0.97 4.32 -14.12
CA LYS A 132 1.28 4.40 -15.55
C LYS A 132 1.18 5.82 -16.10
N GLU A 133 0.09 6.51 -15.82
CA GLU A 133 -0.21 7.82 -16.43
C GLU A 133 0.23 9.00 -15.57
N GLY A 134 0.46 8.79 -14.28
CA GLY A 134 0.75 9.81 -13.28
C GLY A 134 -0.34 9.86 -12.21
N ARG A 135 0.07 9.96 -10.95
CA ARG A 135 -0.84 9.94 -9.79
C ARG A 135 -1.94 11.00 -9.86
N GLU A 136 -1.65 12.17 -10.44
CA GLU A 136 -2.60 13.27 -10.59
C GLU A 136 -3.79 12.93 -11.52
N LYS A 137 -3.69 11.84 -12.30
CA LYS A 137 -4.80 11.33 -13.13
C LYS A 137 -5.87 10.62 -12.34
N VAL A 138 -5.58 10.21 -11.10
CA VAL A 138 -6.48 9.43 -10.25
C VAL A 138 -6.61 9.99 -8.82
N GLU A 139 -5.84 11.02 -8.44
CA GLU A 139 -5.83 11.62 -7.10
C GLU A 139 -6.95 12.66 -6.83
N GLY A 140 -8.07 12.63 -7.57
CA GLY A 140 -9.26 13.45 -7.28
C GLY A 140 -9.94 13.08 -5.95
N GLU A 141 -11.27 12.97 -5.84
CA GLU A 141 -11.91 12.42 -4.62
C GLU A 141 -11.61 10.89 -4.49
N ARG A 142 -10.35 10.52 -4.21
CA ARG A 142 -9.76 9.17 -4.18
C ARG A 142 -9.87 8.35 -5.47
N GLY A 143 -10.04 9.02 -6.61
CA GLY A 143 -10.13 8.34 -7.90
C GLY A 143 -11.46 7.65 -8.16
N GLN A 144 -12.50 7.99 -7.39
CA GLN A 144 -13.81 7.32 -7.46
C GLN A 144 -14.44 7.34 -8.86
N GLY A 145 -14.22 8.41 -9.63
CA GLY A 145 -14.67 8.45 -11.03
C GLY A 145 -14.04 7.37 -11.91
N VAL A 146 -12.76 7.08 -11.70
CA VAL A 146 -12.02 6.02 -12.42
C VAL A 146 -12.44 4.64 -11.93
N ILE A 147 -12.60 4.47 -10.63
CA ILE A 147 -13.08 3.22 -10.01
C ILE A 147 -14.49 2.88 -10.55
N ASN A 148 -15.38 3.87 -10.60
CA ASN A 148 -16.73 3.71 -11.14
C ASN A 148 -16.73 3.41 -12.65
N ASP A 149 -15.83 4.01 -13.42
CA ASP A 149 -15.67 3.69 -14.84
C ASP A 149 -15.29 2.21 -15.04
N PHE A 150 -14.28 1.74 -14.32
CA PHE A 150 -13.89 0.32 -14.33
C PHE A 150 -15.03 -0.59 -13.94
N LYS A 151 -15.70 -0.29 -12.82
CA LYS A 151 -16.85 -1.05 -12.33
C LYS A 151 -17.94 -1.17 -13.39
N SER A 152 -18.26 -0.08 -14.08
CA SER A 152 -19.31 -0.05 -15.10
C SER A 152 -18.98 -0.85 -16.36
N ARG A 153 -17.69 -0.96 -16.69
CA ARG A 153 -17.21 -1.56 -17.95
C ARG A 153 -16.86 -3.03 -17.80
N PHE A 154 -16.38 -3.45 -16.63
CA PHE A 154 -15.72 -4.75 -16.46
C PHE A 154 -16.36 -5.65 -15.42
N THR A 155 -17.13 -5.12 -14.45
CA THR A 155 -17.67 -5.94 -13.36
C THR A 155 -19.20 -5.86 -13.30
N LYS A 156 -19.80 -6.78 -12.54
CA LYS A 156 -21.25 -6.82 -12.28
C LYS A 156 -21.62 -6.28 -10.89
N GLY A 157 -20.64 -5.70 -10.18
CA GLY A 157 -20.78 -5.17 -8.82
C GLY A 157 -20.70 -6.22 -7.70
N ASP A 158 -20.42 -7.48 -8.01
CA ASP A 158 -20.23 -8.59 -7.05
C ASP A 158 -18.76 -8.84 -6.70
N GLY A 159 -17.87 -7.93 -7.09
CA GLY A 159 -16.43 -8.03 -6.91
C GLY A 159 -15.71 -8.18 -8.25
N THR A 160 -14.38 -8.27 -8.21
CA THR A 160 -13.55 -8.42 -9.41
C THR A 160 -12.97 -9.84 -9.46
N THR A 161 -13.29 -10.62 -10.49
CA THR A 161 -12.63 -11.91 -10.79
C THR A 161 -11.23 -11.71 -11.37
N PRO A 162 -10.36 -12.74 -11.38
CA PRO A 162 -9.07 -12.66 -12.06
C PRO A 162 -9.16 -12.28 -13.54
N ALA A 163 -10.14 -12.83 -14.28
CA ALA A 163 -10.35 -12.49 -15.68
C ALA A 163 -10.76 -11.02 -15.87
N GLU A 164 -11.64 -10.49 -15.02
CA GLU A 164 -12.04 -9.08 -15.06
C GLU A 164 -10.88 -8.15 -14.66
N MET A 165 -10.04 -8.54 -13.71
CA MET A 165 -8.79 -7.83 -13.39
C MET A 165 -7.88 -7.77 -14.62
N ALA A 166 -7.67 -8.89 -15.31
CA ALA A 166 -6.89 -8.93 -16.54
C ALA A 166 -7.45 -8.02 -17.64
N ASP A 167 -8.78 -7.96 -17.79
CA ASP A 167 -9.44 -7.06 -18.74
C ASP A 167 -9.22 -5.58 -18.40
N MET A 168 -9.30 -5.21 -17.12
CA MET A 168 -9.02 -3.86 -16.66
C MET A 168 -7.56 -3.48 -16.94
N LEU A 169 -6.60 -4.34 -16.58
CA LEU A 169 -5.17 -4.12 -16.86
C LEU A 169 -4.89 -3.98 -18.36
N THR A 170 -5.52 -4.84 -19.18
CA THR A 170 -5.43 -4.79 -20.65
C THR A 170 -5.94 -3.45 -21.18
N SER A 171 -7.05 -2.94 -20.63
CA SER A 171 -7.64 -1.68 -21.07
C SER A 171 -6.76 -0.45 -20.80
N GLU A 172 -5.88 -0.55 -19.81
CA GLU A 172 -4.85 0.42 -19.50
C GLU A 172 -3.53 0.14 -20.26
N GLY A 173 -3.51 -0.85 -21.15
CA GLY A 173 -2.35 -1.26 -21.93
C GLY A 173 -1.22 -1.85 -21.07
N LEU A 174 -1.55 -2.53 -19.98
CA LEU A 174 -0.61 -3.21 -19.11
C LEU A 174 -0.55 -4.70 -19.43
N GLU A 175 0.63 -5.30 -19.30
CA GLU A 175 0.87 -6.72 -19.53
C GLU A 175 0.95 -7.46 -18.19
N VAL A 176 0.22 -8.57 -18.10
CA VAL A 176 0.44 -9.59 -17.06
C VAL A 176 1.60 -10.47 -17.55
N LYS A 177 2.80 -10.22 -17.04
CA LYS A 177 4.04 -10.89 -17.48
C LYS A 177 4.20 -12.29 -16.91
N HIS A 178 3.68 -12.51 -15.70
CA HIS A 178 3.72 -13.79 -15.00
C HIS A 178 2.51 -13.92 -14.08
N SER A 179 2.07 -15.15 -13.84
CA SER A 179 1.03 -15.45 -12.87
C SER A 179 1.30 -16.75 -12.12
N THR A 180 0.86 -16.80 -10.87
CA THR A 180 1.02 -18.00 -10.03
C THR A 180 -0.07 -18.07 -8.96
N LYS A 181 -0.42 -19.29 -8.54
CA LYS A 181 -1.45 -19.55 -7.51
C LYS A 181 -0.98 -19.22 -6.09
N GLY A 182 0.34 -19.22 -5.87
CA GLY A 182 0.97 -18.92 -4.59
C GLY A 182 1.95 -17.76 -4.72
N LEU A 183 2.75 -17.52 -3.68
CA LEU A 183 3.83 -16.54 -3.77
C LEU A 183 5.15 -17.20 -4.20
N GLU A 184 5.57 -16.98 -5.44
CA GLU A 184 6.90 -17.33 -5.93
C GLU A 184 7.89 -16.22 -5.60
N ARG A 185 8.44 -16.25 -4.38
CA ARG A 185 9.26 -15.15 -3.85
C ARG A 185 10.38 -14.68 -4.78
N ASN A 186 11.17 -15.60 -5.35
CA ASN A 186 12.27 -15.20 -6.22
C ASN A 186 11.78 -14.47 -7.48
N VAL A 187 10.66 -14.92 -8.05
CA VAL A 187 10.05 -14.30 -9.24
C VAL A 187 9.48 -12.93 -8.89
N MET A 188 8.80 -12.80 -7.75
CA MET A 188 8.30 -11.51 -7.25
C MET A 188 9.45 -10.53 -6.97
N ASP A 189 10.47 -10.95 -6.22
CA ASP A 189 11.63 -10.12 -5.87
C ASP A 189 12.36 -9.64 -7.13
N GLU A 190 12.56 -10.51 -8.12
CA GLU A 190 13.18 -10.16 -9.41
C GLU A 190 12.31 -9.20 -10.21
N ALA A 191 11.01 -9.48 -10.35
CA ALA A 191 10.07 -8.63 -11.07
C ALA A 191 10.01 -7.22 -10.48
N LEU A 192 9.86 -7.10 -9.15
CA LEU A 192 9.82 -5.80 -8.48
C LEU A 192 11.11 -5.01 -8.69
N ARG A 193 12.28 -5.66 -8.64
CA ARG A 193 13.58 -5.03 -8.92
C ARG A 193 13.72 -4.59 -10.38
N ASN A 194 13.08 -5.28 -11.31
CA ASN A 194 13.12 -4.97 -12.73
C ASN A 194 12.10 -3.89 -13.14
N GLY A 195 11.37 -3.31 -12.20
CA GLY A 195 10.41 -2.27 -12.51
C GLY A 195 8.97 -2.72 -12.49
N ASP A 196 8.67 -4.01 -12.47
CA ASP A 196 7.29 -4.49 -12.46
C ASP A 196 6.64 -4.30 -11.08
N LYS A 197 5.32 -4.44 -11.05
CA LYS A 197 4.47 -4.38 -9.85
C LYS A 197 3.60 -5.62 -9.80
N ALA A 198 2.80 -5.82 -8.76
CA ALA A 198 1.91 -6.97 -8.71
C ALA A 198 0.49 -6.63 -8.26
N ALA A 199 -0.49 -7.28 -8.89
CA ALA A 199 -1.84 -7.41 -8.33
C ALA A 199 -1.92 -8.76 -7.62
N VAL A 200 -2.34 -8.75 -6.35
CA VAL A 200 -2.38 -9.97 -5.52
C VAL A 200 -3.78 -10.17 -4.99
N MET A 201 -4.32 -11.38 -5.16
CA MET A 201 -5.57 -11.79 -4.54
C MET A 201 -5.28 -12.69 -3.33
N LEU A 202 -5.72 -12.25 -2.15
CA LEU A 202 -5.42 -12.87 -0.86
C LEU A 202 -6.62 -12.83 0.11
N ASP A 203 -6.52 -13.51 1.25
CA ASP A 203 -7.54 -13.49 2.31
C ASP A 203 -7.46 -12.14 3.08
N SER A 204 -8.55 -11.38 3.10
CA SER A 204 -8.60 -10.03 3.67
C SER A 204 -8.29 -9.95 5.17
N LYS A 205 -8.18 -11.07 5.88
CA LYS A 205 -7.74 -11.07 7.28
C LYS A 205 -6.33 -10.49 7.47
N ILE A 206 -5.49 -10.56 6.45
CA ILE A 206 -4.13 -9.99 6.53
C ILE A 206 -4.13 -8.48 6.78
N SER A 207 -5.20 -7.77 6.40
CA SER A 207 -5.35 -6.33 6.63
C SER A 207 -5.94 -6.00 8.02
N GLY A 208 -6.13 -6.99 8.88
CA GLY A 208 -6.60 -6.80 10.25
C GLY A 208 -8.12 -6.66 10.42
N SER A 209 -8.92 -7.12 9.45
CA SER A 209 -10.40 -7.08 9.55
C SER A 209 -10.90 -7.82 10.81
N PRO A 210 -11.71 -7.19 11.71
CA PRO A 210 -11.81 -7.65 13.09
C PRO A 210 -12.66 -8.91 13.35
N ASP A 211 -13.60 -9.30 12.48
CA ASP A 211 -14.75 -10.07 12.98
C ASP A 211 -15.15 -11.36 12.23
N ASP A 212 -14.25 -12.01 11.48
CA ASP A 212 -14.53 -13.37 10.99
C ASP A 212 -13.38 -14.36 11.23
N ALA A 213 -13.76 -15.63 11.46
CA ALA A 213 -12.81 -16.75 11.52
C ALA A 213 -11.99 -16.90 10.22
N SER A 214 -12.46 -16.30 9.12
CA SER A 214 -11.85 -16.24 7.79
C SER A 214 -12.17 -14.92 7.08
N GLY A 215 -11.21 -14.25 6.43
CA GLY A 215 -11.49 -13.11 5.57
C GLY A 215 -12.12 -13.53 4.23
N SER A 216 -12.50 -12.53 3.42
CA SER A 216 -12.97 -12.67 2.04
C SER A 216 -11.81 -12.57 1.04
N PRO A 217 -11.95 -13.10 -0.19
CA PRO A 217 -10.99 -12.85 -1.26
C PRO A 217 -10.84 -11.34 -1.49
N HIS A 218 -9.63 -10.80 -1.54
CA HIS A 218 -9.38 -9.36 -1.61
C HIS A 218 -8.20 -9.02 -2.50
N TRP A 219 -8.34 -7.97 -3.30
CA TRP A 219 -7.29 -7.48 -4.19
C TRP A 219 -6.47 -6.39 -3.51
N VAL A 220 -5.15 -6.54 -3.58
CA VAL A 220 -4.18 -5.52 -3.18
C VAL A 220 -3.14 -5.30 -4.27
N LEU A 221 -2.49 -4.15 -4.25
CA LEU A 221 -1.35 -3.86 -5.11
C LEU A 221 -0.04 -4.00 -4.31
N ILE A 222 0.95 -4.67 -4.89
CA ILE A 222 2.33 -4.68 -4.37
C ILE A 222 3.16 -3.72 -5.23
N ASP A 223 3.64 -2.66 -4.60
CA ASP A 223 4.30 -1.55 -5.31
C ASP A 223 5.84 -1.59 -5.19
N GLY A 224 6.41 -2.55 -4.48
CA GLY A 224 7.85 -2.63 -4.24
C GLY A 224 8.17 -3.29 -2.91
N MET A 225 9.35 -2.99 -2.37
CA MET A 225 9.83 -3.59 -1.12
C MET A 225 10.79 -2.69 -0.35
N ASP A 226 10.91 -2.92 0.95
CA ASP A 226 11.88 -2.23 1.79
C ASP A 226 13.24 -2.96 1.82
N ASN A 227 14.20 -2.38 2.54
CA ASN A 227 15.54 -2.95 2.72
C ASN A 227 15.57 -4.26 3.53
N GLN A 228 14.45 -4.66 4.14
CA GLN A 228 14.31 -5.92 4.87
C GLN A 228 13.69 -7.02 4.00
N GLY A 229 13.34 -6.71 2.75
CA GLY A 229 12.66 -7.62 1.82
C GLY A 229 11.18 -7.83 2.17
N ARG A 230 10.54 -6.88 2.87
CA ARG A 230 9.09 -6.85 3.06
C ARG A 230 8.46 -6.11 1.90
N TYR A 231 7.30 -6.58 1.45
CA TYR A 231 6.58 -6.00 0.32
C TYR A 231 5.70 -4.83 0.76
N LEU A 232 5.76 -3.73 0.01
CA LEU A 232 4.85 -2.60 0.18
C LEU A 232 3.49 -2.96 -0.41
N VAL A 233 2.55 -3.31 0.47
CA VAL A 233 1.15 -3.55 0.13
C VAL A 233 0.41 -2.22 0.13
N LYS A 234 -0.35 -1.95 -0.92
CA LYS A 234 -1.33 -0.86 -1.01
C LYS A 234 -2.71 -1.48 -1.00
N ASP A 235 -3.46 -1.19 0.06
CA ASP A 235 -4.68 -1.88 0.40
C ASP A 235 -5.91 -0.96 0.18
N PRO A 236 -6.77 -1.29 -0.80
CA PRO A 236 -7.97 -0.54 -1.08
C PRO A 236 -8.95 -0.43 0.10
N SER A 237 -9.00 -1.42 1.00
CA SER A 237 -10.07 -1.53 2.01
C SER A 237 -10.14 -0.31 2.94
N ASN A 238 -8.97 0.22 3.29
CA ASN A 238 -8.82 1.34 4.20
C ASN A 238 -7.97 2.48 3.63
N GLY A 239 -7.60 2.42 2.34
CA GLY A 239 -6.78 3.45 1.70
C GLY A 239 -5.40 3.59 2.35
N SER A 240 -4.87 2.50 2.90
CA SER A 240 -3.57 2.49 3.58
C SER A 240 -2.55 1.67 2.81
N SER A 241 -1.30 1.82 3.22
CA SER A 241 -0.20 0.99 2.79
C SER A 241 0.57 0.48 4.00
N TYR A 242 1.15 -0.71 3.88
CA TYR A 242 1.92 -1.34 4.94
C TYR A 242 2.97 -2.31 4.37
N TYR A 243 3.95 -2.67 5.20
CA TYR A 243 4.99 -3.62 4.82
C TYR A 243 4.67 -5.02 5.34
N ALA A 244 4.35 -5.92 4.43
CA ALA A 244 4.05 -7.32 4.75
C ALA A 244 5.28 -8.21 4.53
N LYS A 245 5.45 -9.22 5.39
CA LYS A 245 6.46 -10.25 5.16
C LYS A 245 6.02 -11.17 4.01
N PRO A 246 6.96 -11.71 3.22
CA PRO A 246 6.64 -12.69 2.19
C PRO A 246 5.83 -13.87 2.73
N GLU A 247 6.16 -14.36 3.92
CA GLU A 247 5.48 -15.52 4.52
C GLU A 247 4.02 -15.20 4.90
N ASP A 248 3.76 -13.99 5.38
CA ASP A 248 2.41 -13.55 5.74
C ASP A 248 1.53 -13.43 4.49
N LEU A 249 2.06 -12.87 3.40
CA LEU A 249 1.36 -12.83 2.10
C LEU A 249 1.13 -14.22 1.52
N ALA A 250 2.15 -15.09 1.53
CA ALA A 250 2.02 -16.46 1.03
C ALA A 250 0.91 -17.22 1.77
N ASN A 251 0.89 -17.12 3.10
CA ASN A 251 -0.15 -17.74 3.92
C ASN A 251 -1.55 -17.18 3.61
N ALA A 252 -1.69 -15.88 3.38
CA ALA A 252 -2.98 -15.26 3.05
C ALA A 252 -3.48 -15.67 1.65
N ILE A 253 -2.57 -15.78 0.67
CA ILE A 253 -2.87 -16.27 -0.68
C ILE A 253 -3.33 -17.74 -0.62
N ASP A 254 -2.56 -18.60 0.05
CA ASP A 254 -2.87 -20.03 0.17
C ASP A 254 -4.20 -20.27 0.91
N THR A 255 -4.45 -19.46 1.95
CA THR A 255 -5.70 -19.48 2.69
C THR A 255 -6.87 -19.15 1.76
N ASN A 256 -6.76 -18.10 0.95
CA ASN A 256 -7.79 -17.70 0.01
C ASN A 256 -8.02 -18.78 -1.07
N GLN A 257 -6.94 -19.32 -1.64
CA GLN A 257 -7.00 -20.41 -2.62
C GLN A 257 -7.72 -21.63 -2.07
N SER A 258 -7.41 -22.04 -0.84
CA SER A 258 -8.02 -23.22 -0.23
C SER A 258 -9.52 -23.08 0.04
N LYS A 259 -10.00 -21.87 0.35
CA LYS A 259 -11.39 -21.60 0.73
C LYS A 259 -12.28 -21.19 -0.44
N SER A 260 -11.75 -20.35 -1.30
CA SER A 260 -12.51 -19.66 -2.34
C SER A 260 -12.12 -20.11 -3.74
N HIS A 261 -11.17 -21.05 -3.88
CA HIS A 261 -10.67 -21.53 -5.17
C HIS A 261 -10.21 -20.39 -6.09
N SER A 262 -9.79 -19.29 -5.48
CA SER A 262 -9.29 -18.09 -6.12
C SER A 262 -8.21 -17.48 -5.25
N GLY A 263 -7.16 -16.93 -5.86
CA GLY A 263 -6.03 -16.34 -5.14
C GLY A 263 -4.73 -16.44 -5.93
N GLY A 264 -3.75 -15.62 -5.59
CA GLY A 264 -2.44 -15.69 -6.24
C GLY A 264 -1.94 -14.33 -6.66
N VAL A 265 -0.95 -14.36 -7.54
CA VAL A 265 -0.17 -13.20 -7.94
C VAL A 265 -0.25 -13.03 -9.44
N LEU A 266 -0.52 -11.80 -9.89
CA LEU A 266 -0.27 -11.33 -11.25
C LEU A 266 0.89 -10.35 -11.19
N ILE A 267 2.00 -10.66 -11.85
CA ILE A 267 3.09 -9.71 -12.09
C ILE A 267 2.72 -8.86 -13.29
N VAL A 268 2.71 -7.55 -13.11
CA VAL A 268 2.17 -6.57 -14.05
C VAL A 268 3.24 -5.53 -14.39
N GLY A 269 3.44 -5.31 -15.68
CA GLY A 269 4.40 -4.33 -16.20
C GLY A 269 3.87 -3.58 -17.42
N ASN A 270 4.62 -2.57 -17.84
CA ASN A 270 4.48 -2.05 -19.19
C ASN A 270 4.99 -3.10 -20.19
N PRO A 271 4.33 -3.25 -21.35
CA PRO A 271 4.76 -4.20 -22.36
C PRO A 271 6.08 -3.78 -22.99
N ASP A 272 7.01 -4.72 -23.15
CA ASP A 272 8.33 -4.44 -23.75
C ASP A 272 8.23 -4.11 -25.25
N VAL A 273 7.19 -4.62 -25.91
CA VAL A 273 6.87 -4.38 -27.32
C VAL A 273 5.36 -4.25 -27.52
N PRO A 274 4.88 -3.50 -28.53
CA PRO A 274 3.46 -3.47 -28.87
C PRO A 274 2.95 -4.88 -29.18
N THR A 275 1.99 -5.36 -28.39
CA THR A 275 1.44 -6.73 -28.52
C THR A 275 -0.07 -6.73 -28.26
N ASP A 276 -0.75 -7.78 -28.73
CA ASP A 276 -2.14 -8.02 -28.33
C ASP A 276 -2.14 -8.62 -26.92
N LEU A 277 -2.66 -7.85 -25.96
CA LEU A 277 -2.61 -8.15 -24.54
C LEU A 277 -3.83 -8.93 -24.05
N ALA A 278 -4.98 -8.81 -24.73
CA ALA A 278 -6.25 -9.26 -24.16
C ALA A 278 -6.30 -10.77 -23.92
N GLY A 279 -5.93 -11.58 -24.93
CA GLY A 279 -5.89 -13.03 -24.78
C GLY A 279 -4.84 -13.47 -23.76
N LYS A 280 -3.62 -12.93 -23.87
CA LYS A 280 -2.49 -13.28 -23.00
C LYS A 280 -2.76 -12.98 -21.52
N ASN A 281 -3.28 -11.80 -21.23
CA ASN A 281 -3.56 -11.40 -19.86
C ASN A 281 -4.64 -12.27 -19.24
N ARG A 282 -5.69 -12.64 -20.01
CA ARG A 282 -6.73 -13.56 -19.55
C ARG A 282 -6.16 -14.95 -19.28
N ASP A 283 -5.41 -15.53 -20.22
CA ASP A 283 -4.78 -16.85 -20.07
C ASP A 283 -3.90 -16.90 -18.81
N ASN A 284 -3.14 -15.82 -18.56
CA ASN A 284 -2.34 -15.71 -17.34
C ASN A 284 -3.23 -15.62 -16.09
N ALA A 285 -4.30 -14.83 -16.11
CA ALA A 285 -5.19 -14.68 -14.95
C ALA A 285 -6.02 -15.92 -14.62
N GLU A 286 -6.31 -16.81 -15.58
CA GLU A 286 -6.98 -18.09 -15.33
C GLU A 286 -6.24 -18.95 -14.30
N THR A 287 -4.92 -18.77 -14.17
CA THR A 287 -4.11 -19.44 -13.15
C THR A 287 -4.63 -19.19 -11.74
N LEU A 288 -5.21 -18.02 -11.47
CA LEU A 288 -5.63 -17.64 -10.12
C LEU A 288 -6.99 -18.26 -9.73
N GLY A 289 -7.82 -18.71 -10.68
CA GLY A 289 -9.18 -19.20 -10.43
C GLY A 289 -10.27 -18.28 -10.99
N ASP A 290 -11.53 -18.51 -10.61
CA ASP A 290 -12.70 -17.83 -11.21
C ASP A 290 -13.53 -17.00 -10.22
N LYS A 291 -13.23 -17.03 -8.92
CA LYS A 291 -14.05 -16.32 -7.92
C LYS A 291 -13.63 -14.86 -7.72
N PRO A 292 -14.61 -13.95 -7.52
CA PRO A 292 -14.33 -12.53 -7.37
C PRO A 292 -13.72 -12.17 -6.01
N GLY A 293 -12.81 -11.19 -6.04
CA GLY A 293 -12.34 -10.43 -4.89
C GLY A 293 -13.40 -9.43 -4.40
N LYS A 294 -13.73 -9.50 -3.11
CA LYS A 294 -14.57 -8.55 -2.36
C LYS A 294 -13.76 -7.99 -1.18
N GLY A 295 -13.56 -6.69 -1.17
CA GLY A 295 -12.96 -6.00 -0.03
C GLY A 295 -13.91 -5.84 1.15
N TRP A 296 -13.42 -5.17 2.18
CA TRP A 296 -14.22 -4.73 3.33
C TRP A 296 -14.28 -3.21 3.31
N GLY A 297 -15.48 -2.63 3.29
CA GLY A 297 -15.67 -1.18 3.30
C GLY A 297 -15.69 -0.64 4.73
N TRP A 298 -14.82 0.31 5.00
CA TRP A 298 -14.68 1.00 6.29
C TRP A 298 -15.94 1.75 6.76
N LYS A 299 -16.84 2.16 5.85
CA LYS A 299 -18.04 2.97 6.18
C LYS A 299 -19.13 2.24 6.98
N ASN A 300 -19.03 0.92 7.18
CA ASN A 300 -20.05 0.16 7.93
C ASN A 300 -19.83 0.14 9.46
N ASN A 301 -18.68 0.56 9.97
CA ASN A 301 -18.39 0.49 11.43
C ASN A 301 -18.94 1.66 12.26
N SER A 302 -19.63 2.62 11.65
CA SER A 302 -20.19 3.78 12.36
C SER A 302 -21.71 3.78 12.52
N GLN A 303 -22.42 2.72 12.11
CA GLN A 303 -23.90 2.68 12.18
C GLN A 303 -24.51 1.60 13.09
N GLU A 304 -23.74 0.65 13.64
CA GLU A 304 -24.26 -0.35 14.59
C GLU A 304 -23.87 -0.04 16.04
N SER A 305 -24.29 1.11 16.57
CA SER A 305 -24.37 1.30 18.04
C SER A 305 -25.42 2.32 18.46
N SER A 306 -26.53 2.39 17.73
CA SER A 306 -27.70 3.16 18.16
C SER A 306 -28.98 2.58 17.58
N ASP A 307 -29.37 1.40 18.06
CA ASP A 307 -30.78 1.07 18.21
C ASP A 307 -30.92 0.34 19.54
N GLY A 308 -31.70 0.97 20.43
CA GLY A 308 -32.11 0.42 21.72
C GLY A 308 -33.41 -0.36 21.62
#